data_AF-A0A251V4D3-F1
#
_entry.id   AF-A0A251V4D3-F1
#
_cell.length_a   1.000
_cell.length_b   1.000
_cell.length_c   1.000
_cell.angle_alpha   90.00
_cell.angle_beta   90.00
_cell.angle_gamma   90.00
#
_symmetry.space_group_name_H-M   'P 1'
#
loop_
_entity.id
_entity.type
_entity.pdbx_description
1 polymer ?
#
loop_
_entity_poly.entity_id
_entity_poly.type
_entity_poly.pdbx_seq_one_letter_code
_entity_poly.pdbx_strand_id
1 'polypeptide(L)'
;MNYKDENWVGKPGNIIFMAGDRYVFNYRKGEHNVVVVNKEGFDNCKTTPTDKVYTSGKDSITLQHGDNYFICSMKGHCPTMRTSRHVP
;
A
#
# COMPACT_ATOMS: atom_id res chain seq x y z
N MET A 1 6.61 -1.98 -11.94
CA MET A 1 6.37 -1.30 -10.65
C MET A 1 7.57 -0.41 -10.37
N ASN A 2 7.42 0.92 -10.39
CA ASN A 2 8.40 1.82 -9.78
C ASN A 2 7.74 2.41 -8.53
N TYR A 3 7.54 1.58 -7.51
CA TYR A 3 7.34 2.06 -6.16
C TYR A 3 8.71 2.51 -5.69
N LYS A 4 9.11 3.73 -6.06
CA LYS A 4 10.36 4.25 -5.55
C LYS A 4 10.17 4.47 -4.05
N ASP A 5 10.94 3.69 -3.30
CA ASP A 5 11.22 3.82 -1.87
C ASP A 5 11.89 5.18 -1.59
N GLU A 6 11.20 6.28 -1.89
CA GLU A 6 11.76 7.62 -1.72
C GLU A 6 11.56 8.05 -0.27
N ASN A 7 12.50 7.60 0.55
CA ASN A 7 12.83 8.00 1.92
C ASN A 7 12.18 7.19 3.05
N TRP A 8 12.65 5.96 3.19
CA TRP A 8 13.18 5.53 4.49
C TRP A 8 14.71 5.52 4.38
N VAL A 9 15.36 6.62 4.76
CA VAL A 9 16.82 6.65 4.91
C VAL A 9 17.16 5.76 6.11
N GLY A 10 17.29 4.46 5.84
CA GLY A 10 17.25 3.39 6.85
C GLY A 10 17.80 2.06 6.38
N LYS A 11 18.93 2.10 5.67
CA LYS A 11 19.96 1.04 5.48
C LYS A 11 19.72 -0.08 4.44
N PRO A 12 20.78 -0.53 3.75
CA PRO A 12 20.83 -1.86 3.15
C PRO A 12 20.77 -2.92 4.26
N GLY A 13 19.81 -3.84 4.17
CA GLY A 13 19.48 -4.85 5.19
C GLY A 13 17.97 -4.91 5.43
N ASN A 14 17.46 -6.05 5.91
CA ASN A 14 16.04 -6.30 6.13
C ASN A 14 15.36 -5.15 6.91
N ILE A 15 14.57 -4.32 6.22
CA ILE A 15 13.75 -3.28 6.84
C ILE A 15 12.65 -3.96 7.64
N ILE A 16 12.64 -3.76 8.95
CA ILE A 16 11.55 -4.16 9.83
C ILE A 16 10.67 -2.93 10.00
N PHE A 17 9.42 -3.03 9.58
CA PHE A 17 8.42 -2.00 9.82
C PHE A 17 7.82 -2.19 11.22
N MET A 18 7.64 -1.08 11.92
CA MET A 18 6.99 -1.03 13.23
C MET A 18 5.62 -0.38 13.11
N ALA A 19 4.73 -0.68 14.05
CA ALA A 19 3.44 -0.01 14.11
C ALA A 19 3.65 1.49 14.35
N GLY A 20 2.93 2.33 13.62
CA GLY A 20 3.13 3.78 13.61
C GLY A 20 4.04 4.29 12.48
N ASP A 21 4.82 3.42 11.84
CA ASP A 21 5.61 3.80 10.67
C ASP A 21 4.73 4.24 9.49
N ARG A 22 5.24 5.16 8.67
CA ARG A 22 4.54 5.71 7.51
C ARG A 22 5.00 5.08 6.19
N TYR A 23 4.15 4.26 5.58
CA TYR A 23 4.43 3.73 4.24
C TYR A 23 3.93 4.71 3.17
N VAL A 24 4.85 5.16 2.30
CA VAL A 24 4.58 6.20 1.30
C VAL A 24 4.38 5.58 -0.08
N PHE A 25 3.27 5.94 -0.73
CA PHE A 25 2.94 5.56 -2.09
C PHE A 25 3.05 6.77 -3.01
N ASN A 26 4.05 6.77 -3.88
CA ASN A 26 4.22 7.77 -4.93
C ASN A 26 3.74 7.19 -6.27
N TYR A 27 2.83 7.89 -6.94
CA TYR A 27 2.28 7.50 -8.24
C TYR A 27 1.69 8.71 -8.97
N ARG A 28 1.48 8.59 -10.28
CA ARG A 28 0.84 9.66 -11.05
C ARG A 28 -0.63 9.79 -10.65
N LYS A 29 -1.01 10.96 -10.15
CA LYS A 29 -2.39 11.26 -9.75
C LYS A 29 -3.33 11.02 -10.93
N GLY A 30 -4.42 10.29 -10.69
CA GLY A 30 -5.42 9.94 -11.71
C GLY A 30 -5.11 8.68 -12.52
N GLU A 31 -3.85 8.21 -12.52
CA GLU A 31 -3.47 6.94 -13.16
C GLU A 31 -3.50 5.75 -12.19
N HIS A 32 -3.37 6.01 -10.89
CA HIS A 32 -3.42 4.99 -9.84
C HIS A 32 -4.11 5.52 -8.58
N ASN A 33 -4.37 4.59 -7.65
CA ASN A 33 -4.86 4.88 -6.31
C ASN A 33 -4.31 3.81 -5.35
N VAL A 34 -4.51 4.03 -4.05
CA VAL A 34 -4.22 3.05 -3.01
C VAL A 34 -5.49 2.77 -2.24
N VAL A 35 -5.84 1.50 -2.07
CA VAL A 35 -6.95 1.06 -1.23
C VAL A 35 -6.39 0.15 -0.16
N VAL A 36 -6.71 0.46 1.10
CA VAL A 36 -6.41 -0.43 2.23
C VAL A 36 -7.51 -1.47 2.32
N VAL A 37 -7.12 -2.74 2.23
CA VAL A 37 -8.05 -3.88 2.21
C VAL A 37 -7.68 -4.88 3.29
N ASN A 38 -8.55 -5.85 3.53
CA ASN A 38 -8.20 -7.05 4.29
C ASN A 38 -7.53 -8.10 3.39
N LYS A 39 -7.14 -9.24 3.96
CA LYS A 39 -6.50 -10.33 3.22
C LYS A 39 -7.36 -10.86 2.05
N GLU A 40 -8.68 -11.01 2.26
CA GLU A 40 -9.59 -11.48 1.22
C GLU A 40 -9.67 -10.51 0.03
N GLY A 41 -9.77 -9.20 0.32
CA GLY A 41 -9.77 -8.14 -0.68
C GLY A 41 -8.45 -8.08 -1.44
N PHE A 42 -7.33 -8.32 -0.75
CA PHE A 42 -6.01 -8.41 -1.37
C PHE A 42 -5.89 -9.60 -2.32
N ASP A 43 -6.26 -10.80 -1.86
CA ASP A 43 -6.12 -12.05 -2.62
C ASP A 43 -6.99 -12.04 -3.87
N ASN A 44 -8.23 -11.53 -3.73
CA ASN A 44 -9.24 -11.53 -4.79
C ASN A 44 -9.33 -10.21 -5.57
N CYS A 45 -8.51 -9.22 -5.26
CA CYS A 45 -8.57 -7.89 -5.87
C CYS A 45 -9.95 -7.23 -5.75
N LYS A 46 -10.55 -7.30 -4.55
CA LYS A 46 -11.87 -6.74 -4.24
C LYS A 46 -11.76 -5.62 -3.21
N THR A 47 -12.63 -4.63 -3.36
CA THR A 47 -12.82 -3.54 -2.40
C THR A 47 -14.25 -3.55 -1.89
N THR A 48 -14.45 -3.08 -0.67
CA THR A 48 -15.75 -2.82 -0.06
C THR A 48 -16.02 -1.31 0.01
N PRO A 49 -17.28 -0.87 0.19
CA PRO A 49 -17.59 0.55 0.36
C PRO A 49 -16.95 1.20 1.59
N THR A 50 -16.51 0.41 2.57
CA THR A 50 -15.87 0.88 3.81
C THR A 50 -14.35 0.97 3.72
N ASP A 51 -13.74 0.44 2.65
CA ASP A 51 -12.30 0.48 2.48
C ASP A 51 -11.82 1.92 2.25
N LYS A 52 -10.70 2.28 2.88
CA LYS A 52 -10.13 3.62 2.72
C LYS A 52 -9.43 3.71 1.37
N VAL A 53 -9.87 4.68 0.56
CA VAL A 53 -9.31 4.97 -0.76
C VAL A 53 -8.50 6.25 -0.71
N TYR A 54 -7.29 6.20 -1.24
CA TYR A 54 -6.38 7.33 -1.35
C TYR A 54 -5.99 7.57 -2.81
N THR A 55 -5.97 8.84 -3.22
CA THR A 55 -5.86 9.24 -4.64
C THR A 55 -4.96 10.45 -4.85
N SER A 56 -4.14 10.83 -3.86
CA SER A 56 -3.38 12.10 -3.95
C SER A 56 -2.21 12.04 -4.94
N GLY A 57 -1.70 10.83 -5.24
CA GLY A 57 -0.44 10.64 -5.96
C GLY A 57 0.80 10.59 -5.05
N LYS A 58 0.66 10.95 -3.78
CA LYS A 58 1.70 10.89 -2.74
C LYS A 58 1.06 10.57 -1.39
N ASP A 59 0.46 9.39 -1.31
CA ASP A 59 -0.25 8.97 -0.10
C ASP A 59 0.74 8.45 0.93
N SER A 60 0.49 8.72 2.20
CA SER A 60 1.34 8.28 3.29
C SER A 60 0.47 7.70 4.38
N ILE A 61 0.56 6.38 4.54
CA ILE A 61 -0.36 5.57 5.34
C ILE A 61 0.40 5.04 6.56
N THR A 62 -0.20 5.20 7.74
CA THR A 62 0.35 4.65 8.99
C THR A 62 0.10 3.15 9.06
N LEU A 63 1.17 2.38 9.19
CA LEU A 63 1.12 0.94 9.35
C LEU A 63 0.58 0.55 10.74
N GLN A 64 -0.23 -0.52 10.76
CA GLN A 64 -0.78 -1.13 11.97
C GLN A 64 -0.03 -2.43 12.28
N HIS A 65 -0.14 -2.93 13.50
CA HIS A 65 0.30 -4.29 13.84
C HIS A 65 -0.36 -5.34 12.94
N GLY A 66 0.39 -6.40 12.64
CA GLY A 66 -0.03 -7.47 11.75
C GLY A 66 0.15 -7.12 10.28
N ASP A 67 -0.65 -7.77 9.44
CA ASP A 67 -0.54 -7.62 7.99
C ASP A 67 -1.33 -6.42 7.49
N ASN A 68 -0.63 -5.54 6.79
CA ASN A 68 -1.20 -4.39 6.10
C ASN A 68 -1.27 -4.71 4.61
N TYR A 69 -2.46 -4.60 4.00
CA TYR A 69 -2.68 -4.94 2.59
C TYR A 69 -3.13 -3.73 1.78
N PHE A 70 -2.48 -3.54 0.64
CA PHE A 70 -2.71 -2.40 -0.24
C PHE A 70 -2.87 -2.85 -1.68
N ILE A 71 -3.88 -2.32 -2.37
CA ILE A 71 -4.11 -2.57 -3.80
C ILE A 71 -4.35 -1.27 -4.55
N CYS A 72 -4.12 -1.29 -5.86
CA CYS A 72 -4.75 -0.35 -6.78
C CYS A 72 -6.06 -0.95 -7.29
N SER A 73 -7.19 -0.26 -7.09
CA SER A 73 -8.52 -0.76 -7.48
C SER A 73 -8.95 -0.38 -8.89
N MET A 74 -8.08 0.29 -9.65
CA MET A 74 -8.34 0.58 -11.05
C MET A 74 -8.37 -0.71 -11.88
N LYS A 75 -9.25 -0.73 -12.88
CA LYS A 75 -9.55 -1.92 -13.68
C LYS A 75 -8.27 -2.51 -14.28
N GLY A 76 -7.97 -3.77 -13.94
CA GLY A 76 -6.81 -4.50 -14.45
C GLY A 76 -5.49 -4.22 -13.72
N HIS A 77 -5.45 -3.28 -12.76
CA HIS A 77 -4.20 -2.92 -12.08
C HIS A 77 -3.85 -3.89 -10.94
N CYS A 78 -4.82 -4.26 -10.11
CA CYS A 78 -4.55 -5.02 -8.87
C CYS A 78 -3.67 -6.27 -9.02
N PRO A 79 -3.83 -7.15 -10.04
CA PRO A 79 -3.02 -8.37 -10.16
C PRO A 79 -1.50 -8.12 -10.16
N THR A 80 -1.07 -6.95 -10.65
CA THR A 80 0.34 -6.54 -10.74
C THR A 80 0.61 -5.24 -9.97
N MET A 81 -0.34 -4.75 -9.16
CA MET A 81 -0.22 -3.51 -8.39
C MET A 81 -0.87 -3.68 -7.01
N ARG A 82 -0.37 -4.67 -6.27
CA ARG A 82 -0.71 -4.94 -4.87
C ARG A 82 0.54 -5.21 -4.07
N THR A 83 0.55 -4.80 -2.80
CA THR A 83 1.66 -5.05 -1.87
C THR A 83 1.13 -5.25 -0.46
N SER A 84 1.82 -6.05 0.34
CA SER A 84 1.53 -6.24 1.76
C SER A 84 2.79 -6.01 2.60
N ARG A 85 2.60 -5.59 3.85
CA ARG A 85 3.66 -5.41 4.85
C ARG A 85 3.22 -6.02 6.17
N HIS A 86 4.00 -7.00 6.61
CA HIS A 86 3.87 -7.53 7.97
C HIS A 86 4.59 -6.61 8.94
N VAL A 87 3.89 -6.24 10.00
CA VAL A 87 4.41 -5.44 11.12
C VAL A 87 4.29 -6.30 12.38
N PRO A 88 5.40 -6.58 13.07
CA PRO A 88 5.39 -7.34 14.32
C PRO A 88 4.51 -6.72 15.41
#